data_AF-A0A8J5MJH1-F1
#
_entry.id   AF-A0A8J5MJH1-F1
#
_cell.length_a   1.000
_cell.length_b   1.000
_cell.length_c   1.000
_cell.angle_alpha   90.00
_cell.angle_beta   90.00
_cell.angle_gamma   90.00
#
_symmetry.space_group_name_H-M   'P 1'
#
loop_
_entity.id
_entity.type
_entity.pdbx_description
1 polymer ?
#
loop_
_entity_poly.entity_id
_entity_poly.type
_entity_poly.pdbx_seq_one_letter_code
_entity_poly.pdbx_strand_id
1 'polypeptide(L)'
;MGHKLMLDGPLSSSRRSLSERDPRNVRNTSPAMPGGDTNHLGYRRGAWSPFGVGKEGRCILTLATHDHRVIIVGREGRKWKTLWDLSARWHQHVSAGSWAMVALPHNATQHQKFTARMHLLTVSEFLWMPVQSDALGRSSVLITLTASGHAVYWRFPTNFSGSENVKIVAVRETGVTLISAVHWCAVGDSEGLVVMGETNVYLSIKDGTIQHISVNVLDTGELTLKEHGSVFRSEGVSYTGLTTSPNKALWGCLESVSVAYDHLVMREPTQITLYQMGRSSDIMQHIVESSAPLHRNVDLMESLRSGLGNLGYVCILRRFRDQQTKREVTAPP
;
A
#
# COMPACT_ATOMS: atom_id res chain seq x y z
N MET A 1 20.26 18.51 -10.55
CA MET A 1 19.11 19.43 -10.38
C MET A 1 17.90 18.60 -9.98
N GLY A 2 17.36 18.77 -8.78
CA GLY A 2 16.14 18.07 -8.35
C GLY A 2 14.89 18.77 -8.87
N HIS A 3 14.13 18.12 -9.74
CA HIS A 3 12.83 18.66 -10.18
C HIS A 3 11.80 18.43 -9.07
N LYS A 4 11.28 19.50 -8.47
CA LYS A 4 10.14 19.44 -7.54
C LYS A 4 8.91 19.00 -8.32
N LEU A 5 8.30 17.89 -7.93
CA LEU A 5 7.01 17.45 -8.45
C LEU A 5 5.95 18.46 -7.96
N MET A 6 5.53 19.38 -8.82
CA MET A 6 4.35 20.21 -8.58
C MET A 6 3.19 19.58 -9.34
N LEU A 7 2.22 19.04 -8.61
CA LEU A 7 0.94 18.64 -9.18
C LEU A 7 0.15 19.94 -9.45
N ASP A 8 -0.27 20.15 -10.69
CA ASP A 8 -1.02 21.37 -11.05
C ASP A 8 -2.35 21.44 -10.28
N GLY A 9 -2.72 22.68 -9.91
CA GLY A 9 -4.07 23.20 -9.67
C GLY A 9 -5.02 22.42 -8.75
N PRO A 10 -5.73 21.39 -9.23
CA PRO A 10 -6.74 20.68 -8.43
C PRO A 10 -6.20 19.68 -7.39
N LEU A 11 -4.90 19.35 -7.40
CA LEU A 11 -4.35 18.29 -6.55
C LEU A 11 -3.56 18.80 -5.32
N SER A 12 -3.26 20.10 -5.22
CA SER A 12 -2.63 20.66 -4.01
C SER A 12 -3.69 21.22 -3.07
N SER A 13 -3.92 20.58 -1.92
CA SER A 13 -4.82 21.07 -0.86
C SER A 13 -4.42 22.45 -0.30
N SER A 14 -3.18 22.89 -0.53
CA SER A 14 -2.58 24.09 0.05
C SER A 14 -2.95 25.42 -0.61
N ARG A 15 -3.85 25.47 -1.59
CA ARG A 15 -4.24 26.72 -2.28
C ARG A 15 -5.62 27.29 -1.89
N ARG A 16 -6.26 26.79 -0.83
CA ARG A 16 -7.69 27.06 -0.53
C ARG A 16 -8.05 28.22 0.40
N SER A 17 -7.11 29.07 0.86
CA SER A 17 -7.49 30.14 1.80
C SER A 17 -7.66 31.54 1.22
N LEU A 18 -7.49 31.78 -0.09
CA LEU A 18 -7.40 33.16 -0.61
C LEU A 18 -8.23 33.53 -1.84
N SER A 19 -9.02 32.64 -2.43
CA SER A 19 -9.91 33.05 -3.53
C SER A 19 -11.30 32.46 -3.41
N GLU A 20 -12.29 33.35 -3.46
CA GLU A 20 -13.73 33.10 -3.66
C GLU A 20 -14.56 32.72 -2.42
N ARG A 21 -14.84 33.73 -1.60
CA ARG A 21 -16.18 33.90 -1.04
C ARG A 21 -16.77 35.19 -1.60
N ASP A 22 -17.66 35.07 -2.60
CA ASP A 22 -18.61 36.14 -2.89
C ASP A 22 -19.82 35.95 -1.95
N PRO A 23 -20.04 36.86 -0.98
CA PRO A 23 -21.07 36.69 0.04
C PRO A 23 -22.51 36.85 -0.49
N ARG A 24 -22.72 37.10 -1.79
CA ARG A 24 -24.03 37.50 -2.32
C ARG A 24 -24.90 36.39 -2.90
N ASN A 25 -24.47 35.13 -2.90
CA ASN A 25 -25.26 34.06 -3.53
C ASN A 25 -25.51 32.87 -2.59
N VAL A 26 -26.40 33.06 -1.62
CA VAL A 26 -26.96 32.00 -0.78
C VAL A 26 -28.46 31.91 -1.05
N ARG A 27 -28.87 31.06 -1.99
CA ARG A 27 -30.24 30.57 -2.07
C ARG A 27 -30.26 29.06 -2.21
N ASN A 28 -31.08 28.47 -1.34
CA ASN A 28 -31.42 27.07 -1.19
C ASN A 28 -31.64 26.30 -2.51
N THR A 29 -30.88 25.23 -2.69
CA THR A 29 -31.33 23.99 -3.35
C THR A 29 -30.72 22.77 -2.63
N SER A 30 -31.50 21.70 -2.52
CA SER A 30 -31.13 20.37 -2.01
C SER A 30 -29.87 19.80 -2.71
N PRO A 31 -29.18 18.77 -2.16
CA PRO A 31 -27.79 18.47 -2.46
C PRO A 31 -27.65 17.77 -3.82
N ALA A 32 -27.64 18.56 -4.89
CA ALA A 32 -27.08 18.14 -6.15
C ALA A 32 -25.56 18.12 -5.98
N MET A 33 -24.94 17.01 -6.35
CA MET A 33 -23.54 16.94 -6.74
C MET A 33 -23.45 17.40 -8.20
N PRO A 34 -22.76 18.50 -8.54
CA PRO A 34 -22.34 18.76 -9.90
C PRO A 34 -20.80 18.79 -9.99
N GLY A 35 -20.27 18.10 -10.98
CA GLY A 35 -18.84 18.02 -11.26
C GLY A 35 -18.20 19.40 -11.43
N GLY A 36 -16.95 19.51 -11.01
CA GLY A 36 -16.17 20.74 -11.07
C GLY A 36 -15.60 21.18 -9.73
N ASP A 37 -15.11 20.24 -8.90
CA ASP A 37 -13.87 20.40 -8.15
C ASP A 37 -13.60 19.11 -7.37
N THR A 38 -12.51 18.45 -7.74
CA THR A 38 -11.94 17.29 -7.04
C THR A 38 -11.41 17.74 -5.68
N ASN A 39 -12.32 18.01 -4.75
CA ASN A 39 -12.00 18.40 -3.39
C ASN A 39 -11.51 17.20 -2.56
N HIS A 40 -10.47 16.52 -3.02
CA HIS A 40 -9.81 15.49 -2.23
C HIS A 40 -9.17 16.16 -1.02
N LEU A 41 -9.50 15.68 0.18
CA LEU A 41 -9.03 16.21 1.48
C LEU A 41 -7.52 15.97 1.72
N GLY A 42 -6.74 15.72 0.68
CA GLY A 42 -5.33 15.35 0.69
C GLY A 42 -5.09 13.91 0.20
N TYR A 43 -3.81 13.58 0.04
CA TYR A 43 -3.37 12.24 -0.31
C TYR A 43 -2.76 11.55 0.90
N ARG A 44 -3.10 10.28 1.09
CA ARG A 44 -2.59 9.48 2.20
C ARG A 44 -1.48 8.51 1.78
N ARG A 45 -1.45 8.10 0.50
CA ARG A 45 -0.46 7.15 -0.01
C ARG A 45 -0.17 7.39 -1.49
N GLY A 46 1.08 7.17 -1.88
CA GLY A 46 1.50 7.16 -3.28
C GLY A 46 2.49 6.03 -3.54
N ALA A 47 2.42 5.39 -4.71
CA ALA A 47 3.43 4.45 -5.16
C ALA A 47 3.66 4.55 -6.67
N TRP A 48 4.92 4.54 -7.07
CA TRP A 48 5.30 4.44 -8.47
C TRP A 48 5.05 3.03 -8.98
N SER A 49 4.57 2.93 -10.22
CA SER A 49 4.58 1.67 -10.95
C SER A 49 6.02 1.23 -11.23
N PRO A 50 6.22 -0.07 -11.56
CA PRO A 50 7.42 -0.52 -12.22
C PRO A 50 7.74 0.30 -13.47
N PHE A 51 9.02 0.34 -13.82
CA PHE A 51 9.50 0.93 -15.06
C PHE A 51 8.88 0.22 -16.27
N GLY A 52 8.49 0.99 -17.29
CA GLY A 52 7.88 0.44 -18.50
C GLY A 52 6.35 0.42 -18.50
N VAL A 53 5.69 0.60 -17.36
CA VAL A 53 4.22 0.56 -17.29
C VAL A 53 3.59 1.77 -17.98
N GLY A 54 4.15 2.97 -17.82
CA GLY A 54 3.68 4.18 -18.48
C GLY A 54 4.17 4.36 -19.90
N LYS A 55 3.51 5.24 -20.65
CA LYS A 55 3.89 5.66 -22.02
C LYS A 55 5.39 5.98 -22.14
N GLU A 56 5.99 5.57 -23.26
CA GLU A 56 7.42 5.75 -23.56
C GLU A 56 8.34 5.09 -22.52
N GLY A 57 7.92 3.94 -22.00
CA GLY A 57 8.69 3.18 -21.01
C GLY A 57 8.80 3.81 -19.63
N ARG A 58 8.00 4.84 -19.30
CA ARG A 58 8.11 5.58 -18.04
C ARG A 58 7.37 4.87 -16.89
N CYS A 59 7.49 5.40 -15.68
CA CYS A 59 6.62 5.04 -14.57
C CYS A 59 5.35 5.92 -14.54
N ILE A 60 4.26 5.37 -14.05
CA ILE A 60 3.06 6.10 -13.62
C ILE A 60 2.99 6.12 -12.10
N LEU A 61 2.21 7.03 -11.54
CA LEU A 61 2.05 7.19 -10.10
C LEU A 61 0.63 6.81 -9.70
N THR A 62 0.49 5.92 -8.74
CA THR A 62 -0.79 5.60 -8.11
C THR A 62 -0.92 6.41 -6.84
N LEU A 63 -2.08 7.04 -6.64
CA LEU A 63 -2.37 7.85 -5.46
C LEU A 63 -3.63 7.34 -4.78
N ALA A 64 -3.60 7.20 -3.45
CA ALA A 64 -4.79 7.10 -2.64
C ALA A 64 -5.07 8.42 -1.91
N THR A 65 -6.31 8.86 -1.98
CA THR A 65 -6.82 10.03 -1.29
C THR A 65 -7.28 9.69 0.13
N HIS A 66 -7.46 10.71 0.97
CA HIS A 66 -8.05 10.53 2.31
C HIS A 66 -9.49 10.01 2.28
N ASP A 67 -10.25 10.27 1.22
CA ASP A 67 -11.58 9.70 0.99
C ASP A 67 -11.54 8.30 0.33
N HIS A 68 -10.41 7.60 0.46
CA HIS A 68 -10.23 6.21 0.04
C HIS A 68 -10.39 5.92 -1.46
N ARG A 69 -10.24 6.96 -2.30
CA ARG A 69 -10.20 6.79 -3.75
C ARG A 69 -8.80 6.48 -4.23
N VAL A 70 -8.68 5.65 -5.26
CA VAL A 70 -7.42 5.36 -5.94
C VAL A 70 -7.47 5.87 -7.37
N ILE A 71 -6.52 6.72 -7.70
CA ILE A 71 -6.34 7.30 -9.03
C ILE A 71 -4.96 6.97 -9.57
N ILE A 72 -4.87 6.86 -10.90
CA ILE A 72 -3.63 6.73 -11.64
C ILE A 72 -3.32 8.08 -12.26
N VAL A 73 -2.14 8.61 -11.98
CA VAL A 73 -1.64 9.84 -12.58
C VAL A 73 -0.39 9.54 -13.40
N GLY A 74 -0.28 10.25 -14.51
CA GLY A 74 0.84 10.11 -15.42
C GLY A 74 1.21 11.46 -16.02
N ARG A 75 2.38 11.49 -16.67
CA ARG A 75 2.91 12.69 -17.27
C ARG A 75 2.56 12.74 -18.75
N GLU A 76 1.82 13.77 -19.15
CA GLU A 76 1.54 14.09 -20.54
C GLU A 76 2.26 15.40 -20.90
N GLY A 77 3.32 15.30 -21.70
CA GLY A 77 4.24 16.41 -21.97
C GLY A 77 4.93 16.92 -20.70
N ARG A 78 4.63 18.16 -20.29
CA ARG A 78 5.17 18.78 -19.06
C ARG A 78 4.19 18.76 -17.87
N LYS A 79 2.97 18.26 -18.07
CA LYS A 79 1.91 18.30 -17.05
C LYS A 79 1.63 16.91 -16.50
N TRP A 80 1.27 16.86 -15.23
CA TRP A 80 0.72 15.66 -14.59
C TRP A 80 -0.79 15.68 -14.73
N LYS A 81 -1.37 14.57 -15.15
CA LYS A 81 -2.82 14.41 -15.30
C LYS A 81 -3.27 13.09 -14.72
N THR A 82 -4.51 13.07 -14.24
CA THR A 82 -5.20 11.82 -13.93
C THR A 82 -5.46 11.07 -15.24
N LEU A 83 -4.86 9.89 -15.37
CA LEU A 83 -5.06 8.99 -16.49
C LEU A 83 -6.26 8.07 -16.24
N TRP A 84 -6.50 7.68 -14.98
CA TRP A 84 -7.55 6.71 -14.66
C TRP A 84 -8.08 6.87 -13.22
N ASP A 85 -9.37 6.60 -13.01
CA ASP A 85 -10.00 6.53 -11.69
C ASP A 85 -10.40 5.08 -11.40
N LEU A 86 -9.60 4.38 -10.58
CA LEU A 86 -9.83 2.98 -10.27
C LEU A 86 -11.02 2.80 -9.33
N SER A 87 -11.26 3.75 -8.43
CA SER A 87 -12.40 3.68 -7.50
C SER A 87 -13.73 3.85 -8.21
N ALA A 88 -13.82 4.75 -9.20
CA ALA A 88 -15.01 4.87 -10.05
C ALA A 88 -15.25 3.57 -10.84
N ARG A 89 -14.19 2.97 -11.39
CA ARG A 89 -14.29 1.70 -12.12
C ARG A 89 -14.70 0.54 -11.20
N TRP A 90 -14.17 0.50 -9.98
CA TRP A 90 -14.54 -0.49 -8.97
C TRP A 90 -16.00 -0.36 -8.57
N HIS A 91 -16.46 0.87 -8.30
CA HIS A 91 -17.86 1.14 -8.02
C HIS A 91 -18.79 0.67 -9.14
N GLN A 92 -18.42 0.94 -10.40
CA GLN A 92 -19.16 0.45 -11.56
C GLN A 92 -19.20 -1.08 -11.61
N HIS A 93 -18.07 -1.76 -11.37
CA HIS A 93 -17.99 -3.22 -11.36
C HIS A 93 -18.90 -3.82 -10.28
N VAL A 94 -18.83 -3.30 -9.05
CA VAL A 94 -19.66 -3.73 -7.91
C VAL A 94 -21.15 -3.46 -8.17
N SER A 95 -21.49 -2.37 -8.85
CA SER A 95 -22.88 -2.00 -9.13
C SER A 95 -23.48 -2.77 -10.30
N ALA A 96 -22.65 -3.16 -11.29
CA ALA A 96 -23.10 -3.89 -12.47
C ALA A 96 -23.19 -5.40 -12.24
N GLY A 97 -22.34 -5.95 -11.36
CA GLY A 97 -22.39 -7.35 -10.99
C GLY A 97 -23.43 -7.63 -9.90
N SER A 98 -24.02 -8.83 -9.92
CA SER A 98 -24.62 -9.43 -8.73
C SER A 98 -23.53 -9.94 -7.78
N TRP A 99 -22.48 -9.16 -7.57
CA TRP A 99 -21.46 -9.51 -6.59
C TRP A 99 -22.17 -9.59 -5.25
N ALA A 100 -22.28 -10.82 -4.73
CA ALA A 100 -22.88 -11.06 -3.44
C ALA A 100 -22.09 -10.21 -2.45
N MET A 101 -22.70 -9.12 -1.97
CA MET A 101 -22.18 -8.45 -0.78
C MET A 101 -21.88 -9.54 0.24
N VAL A 102 -20.73 -9.42 0.92
CA VAL A 102 -20.34 -10.23 2.10
C VAL A 102 -21.61 -10.76 2.73
N ALA A 103 -21.79 -12.08 2.74
CA ALA A 103 -23.08 -12.72 3.02
C ALA A 103 -23.65 -12.19 4.35
N LEU A 104 -24.45 -11.14 4.27
CA LEU A 104 -25.02 -10.52 5.44
C LEU A 104 -26.19 -11.40 5.89
N PRO A 105 -26.39 -11.55 7.21
CA PRO A 105 -27.59 -12.21 7.73
C PRO A 105 -28.84 -11.64 7.07
N HIS A 106 -29.85 -12.48 6.81
CA HIS A 106 -31.08 -12.03 6.14
C HIS A 106 -31.77 -10.87 6.89
N ASN A 107 -31.60 -10.82 8.21
CA ASN A 107 -32.08 -9.78 9.12
C ASN A 107 -31.12 -8.58 9.30
N ALA A 108 -30.08 -8.45 8.47
CA ALA A 108 -29.16 -7.33 8.55
C ALA A 108 -29.88 -5.99 8.34
N THR A 109 -29.63 -5.05 9.25
CA THR A 109 -30.17 -3.69 9.21
C THR A 109 -29.68 -2.94 7.97
N GLN A 110 -30.43 -1.91 7.54
CA GLN A 110 -29.99 -1.04 6.43
C GLN A 110 -28.64 -0.39 6.70
N HIS A 111 -28.36 -0.04 7.97
CA HIS A 111 -27.07 0.52 8.37
C HIS A 111 -25.92 -0.49 8.20
N GLN A 112 -26.12 -1.77 8.54
CA GLN A 112 -25.11 -2.82 8.32
C GLN A 112 -24.87 -3.04 6.82
N LYS A 113 -25.93 -3.07 6.01
CA LYS A 113 -25.82 -3.17 4.54
C LYS A 113 -25.04 -2.00 3.95
N PHE A 114 -25.35 -0.78 4.39
CA PHE A 114 -24.64 0.43 3.98
C PHE A 114 -23.15 0.38 4.38
N THR A 115 -22.85 0.01 5.63
CA THR A 115 -21.48 -0.08 6.16
C THR A 115 -20.66 -1.13 5.41
N ALA A 116 -21.22 -2.32 5.17
CA ALA A 116 -20.57 -3.37 4.40
C ALA A 116 -20.24 -2.90 2.98
N ARG A 117 -21.18 -2.22 2.31
CA ARG A 117 -20.95 -1.64 0.98
C ARG A 117 -19.89 -0.55 1.01
N MET A 118 -19.89 0.32 2.02
CA MET A 118 -18.86 1.34 2.20
C MET A 118 -17.48 0.69 2.36
N HIS A 119 -17.35 -0.33 3.21
CA HIS A 119 -16.08 -1.05 3.41
C HIS A 119 -15.61 -1.74 2.12
N LEU A 120 -16.53 -2.27 1.31
CA LEU A 120 -16.22 -2.87 0.01
C LEU A 120 -15.65 -1.87 -0.99
N LEU A 121 -16.13 -0.62 -0.98
CA LEU A 121 -15.67 0.43 -1.89
C LEU A 121 -14.43 1.17 -1.38
N THR A 122 -14.19 1.14 -0.07
CA THR A 122 -13.10 1.84 0.61
C THR A 122 -11.78 1.14 0.36
N VAL A 123 -10.90 1.69 -0.50
CA VAL A 123 -9.55 1.16 -0.66
C VAL A 123 -8.69 1.59 0.52
N SER A 124 -8.17 0.59 1.24
CA SER A 124 -7.28 0.74 2.39
C SER A 124 -5.82 0.73 1.98
N GLU A 125 -5.42 -0.12 1.04
CA GLU A 125 -4.02 -0.25 0.65
C GLU A 125 -3.83 -0.63 -0.82
N PHE A 126 -2.63 -0.40 -1.36
CA PHE A 126 -2.29 -0.87 -2.70
C PHE A 126 -0.78 -1.10 -2.90
N LEU A 127 -0.45 -1.96 -3.86
CA LEU A 127 0.91 -2.24 -4.30
C LEU A 127 0.98 -2.59 -5.79
N TRP A 128 2.16 -2.42 -6.37
CA TRP A 128 2.46 -2.88 -7.72
C TRP A 128 3.27 -4.18 -7.69
N MET A 129 2.89 -5.11 -8.56
CA MET A 129 3.70 -6.28 -8.91
C MET A 129 4.71 -5.89 -9.99
N PRO A 130 5.88 -6.56 -10.06
CA PRO A 130 6.84 -6.39 -11.16
C PRO A 130 6.20 -6.55 -12.54
N VAL A 131 6.85 -6.02 -13.58
CA VAL A 131 6.42 -6.26 -14.96
C VAL A 131 6.67 -7.73 -15.28
N GLN A 132 5.62 -8.42 -15.71
CA GLN A 132 5.64 -9.79 -16.17
C GLN A 132 5.40 -9.82 -17.68
N SER A 133 5.92 -10.86 -18.33
CA SER A 133 5.67 -11.16 -19.74
C SER A 133 4.84 -12.43 -19.80
N ASP A 134 3.69 -12.39 -20.46
CA ASP A 134 2.86 -13.57 -20.69
C ASP A 134 2.36 -13.61 -22.15
N ALA A 135 1.48 -14.56 -22.45
CA ALA A 135 0.91 -14.73 -23.80
C ALA A 135 0.15 -13.49 -24.31
N LEU A 136 -0.33 -12.61 -23.41
CA LEU A 136 -1.02 -11.37 -23.74
C LEU A 136 -0.07 -10.16 -23.82
N GLY A 137 1.23 -10.39 -23.66
CA GLY A 137 2.28 -9.39 -23.73
C GLY A 137 2.82 -8.98 -22.37
N ARG A 138 3.53 -7.84 -22.35
CA ARG A 138 4.12 -7.31 -21.11
C ARG A 138 3.09 -6.51 -20.34
N SER A 139 2.92 -6.83 -19.06
CA SER A 139 1.97 -6.14 -18.19
C SER A 139 2.48 -6.09 -16.75
N SER A 140 1.86 -5.25 -15.95
CA SER A 140 2.04 -5.23 -14.51
C SER A 140 0.67 -5.24 -13.84
N VAL A 141 0.59 -5.87 -12.67
CA VAL A 141 -0.63 -5.95 -11.89
C VAL A 141 -0.51 -4.99 -10.71
N LEU A 142 -1.50 -4.11 -10.56
CA LEU A 142 -1.71 -3.35 -9.34
C LEU A 142 -2.73 -4.11 -8.49
N ILE A 143 -2.42 -4.32 -7.22
CA ILE A 143 -3.34 -4.92 -6.25
C ILE A 143 -3.87 -3.79 -5.38
N THR A 144 -5.18 -3.62 -5.31
CA THR A 144 -5.83 -2.75 -4.32
C THR A 144 -6.57 -3.57 -3.30
N LEU A 145 -6.43 -3.20 -2.04
CA LEU A 145 -6.98 -3.90 -0.89
C LEU A 145 -8.06 -3.04 -0.24
N THR A 146 -9.27 -3.57 -0.13
CA THR A 146 -10.43 -2.84 0.43
C THR A 146 -10.51 -3.01 1.95
N ALA A 147 -11.26 -2.13 2.62
CA ALA A 147 -11.51 -2.24 4.05
C ALA A 147 -12.32 -3.50 4.42
N SER A 148 -13.12 -4.02 3.47
CA SER A 148 -13.81 -5.31 3.59
C SER A 148 -12.91 -6.53 3.38
N GLY A 149 -11.61 -6.34 3.18
CA GLY A 149 -10.65 -7.44 3.00
C GLY A 149 -10.66 -8.09 1.63
N HIS A 150 -11.15 -7.39 0.61
CA HIS A 150 -11.08 -7.86 -0.77
C HIS A 150 -9.80 -7.33 -1.43
N ALA A 151 -9.10 -8.21 -2.13
CA ALA A 151 -8.02 -7.87 -3.04
C ALA A 151 -8.57 -7.80 -4.48
N VAL A 152 -8.45 -6.63 -5.10
CA VAL A 152 -8.84 -6.39 -6.49
C VAL A 152 -7.56 -6.24 -7.31
N TYR A 153 -7.45 -7.04 -8.38
CA TYR A 153 -6.26 -7.14 -9.21
C TYR A 153 -6.50 -6.45 -10.54
N TRP A 154 -5.76 -5.37 -10.77
CA TRP A 154 -5.86 -4.51 -11.93
C TRP A 154 -4.68 -4.75 -12.86
N ARG A 155 -4.94 -5.19 -14.08
CA ARG A 155 -3.89 -5.39 -15.08
C ARG A 155 -3.69 -4.15 -15.91
N PHE A 156 -2.45 -3.67 -15.92
CA PHE A 156 -1.98 -2.56 -16.72
C PHE A 156 -1.05 -3.08 -17.82
N PRO A 157 -1.33 -2.81 -19.09
CA PRO A 157 -0.36 -3.08 -20.15
C PRO A 157 0.88 -2.18 -19.97
N THR A 158 2.03 -2.63 -20.45
CA THR A 158 3.18 -1.71 -20.62
C THR A 158 2.85 -0.62 -21.64
N ASN A 159 3.46 0.55 -21.51
CA ASN A 159 3.17 1.75 -22.30
C ASN A 159 1.74 2.32 -22.13
N PHE A 160 1.11 2.11 -20.97
CA PHE A 160 -0.18 2.69 -20.61
C PHE A 160 -0.20 4.21 -20.79
N SER A 161 -1.16 4.69 -21.57
CA SER A 161 -1.38 6.09 -21.91
C SER A 161 -2.64 6.68 -21.29
N GLY A 162 -3.51 5.86 -20.69
CA GLY A 162 -4.79 6.27 -20.10
C GLY A 162 -5.99 6.07 -21.03
N SER A 163 -5.76 5.70 -22.30
CA SER A 163 -6.81 5.36 -23.26
C SER A 163 -7.15 3.86 -23.27
N GLU A 164 -6.23 3.04 -22.76
CA GLU A 164 -6.36 1.60 -22.74
C GLU A 164 -7.28 1.15 -21.59
N ASN A 165 -8.03 0.07 -21.82
CA ASN A 165 -8.89 -0.49 -20.78
C ASN A 165 -8.05 -1.22 -19.73
N VAL A 166 -7.84 -0.59 -18.58
CA VAL A 166 -7.41 -1.28 -17.36
C VAL A 166 -8.47 -2.32 -17.01
N LYS A 167 -8.08 -3.59 -16.91
CA LYS A 167 -9.01 -4.69 -16.65
C LYS A 167 -8.87 -5.17 -15.20
N ILE A 168 -10.01 -5.42 -14.57
CA ILE A 168 -10.05 -6.22 -13.34
C ILE A 168 -9.87 -7.68 -13.78
N VAL A 169 -8.77 -8.30 -13.36
CA VAL A 169 -8.43 -9.69 -13.72
C VAL A 169 -9.00 -10.65 -12.68
N ALA A 170 -8.96 -10.26 -11.41
CA ALA A 170 -9.51 -11.04 -10.33
C ALA A 170 -10.01 -10.13 -9.20
N VAL A 171 -10.95 -10.66 -8.44
CA VAL A 171 -11.34 -10.17 -7.12
C VAL A 171 -11.32 -11.37 -6.20
N ARG A 172 -10.65 -11.24 -5.06
CA ARG A 172 -10.49 -12.32 -4.09
C ARG A 172 -10.74 -11.80 -2.69
N GLU A 173 -11.49 -12.56 -1.90
CA GLU A 173 -11.59 -12.33 -0.46
C GLU A 173 -10.34 -12.89 0.20
N THR A 174 -9.67 -12.09 1.03
CA THR A 174 -8.42 -12.48 1.69
C THR A 174 -8.65 -12.97 3.12
N GLY A 175 -9.88 -12.87 3.64
CA GLY A 175 -10.19 -13.05 5.06
C GLY A 175 -9.60 -11.95 5.97
N VAL A 176 -8.82 -11.02 5.43
CA VAL A 176 -8.11 -9.99 6.18
C VAL A 176 -8.86 -8.66 6.14
N THR A 177 -9.43 -8.22 7.25
CA THR A 177 -10.04 -6.88 7.34
C THR A 177 -9.07 -5.85 7.94
N LEU A 178 -9.38 -4.56 7.78
CA LEU A 178 -8.63 -3.47 8.42
C LEU A 178 -7.12 -3.48 8.11
N ILE A 179 -6.77 -3.70 6.84
CA ILE A 179 -5.38 -3.72 6.38
C ILE A 179 -4.70 -2.38 6.67
N SER A 180 -3.57 -2.41 7.38
CA SER A 180 -2.81 -1.21 7.78
C SER A 180 -1.61 -0.95 6.89
N ALA A 181 -0.97 -2.01 6.39
CA ALA A 181 0.15 -1.91 5.48
C ALA A 181 0.24 -3.15 4.60
N VAL A 182 0.74 -2.94 3.39
CA VAL A 182 1.08 -4.02 2.47
C VAL A 182 2.45 -3.77 1.85
N HIS A 183 3.20 -4.85 1.66
CA HIS A 183 4.48 -4.82 0.99
C HIS A 183 4.62 -6.00 0.04
N TRP A 184 5.09 -5.73 -1.18
CA TRP A 184 5.45 -6.75 -2.14
C TRP A 184 6.90 -7.15 -1.95
N CYS A 185 7.16 -8.45 -1.86
CA CYS A 185 8.52 -8.96 -1.86
C CYS A 185 8.62 -10.19 -2.76
N ALA A 186 9.29 -10.07 -3.90
CA ALA A 186 9.71 -11.24 -4.66
C ALA A 186 10.91 -11.85 -3.94
N VAL A 187 10.83 -13.09 -3.46
CA VAL A 187 11.95 -13.78 -2.80
C VAL A 187 12.34 -14.93 -3.72
N GLY A 188 13.60 -14.98 -4.16
CA GLY A 188 14.04 -15.92 -5.21
C GLY A 188 14.41 -17.30 -4.66
N ASP A 189 14.26 -18.34 -5.49
CA ASP A 189 14.41 -19.76 -5.15
C ASP A 189 15.88 -20.17 -4.86
N SER A 190 16.27 -20.27 -3.59
CA SER A 190 17.53 -20.91 -3.19
C SER A 190 17.37 -21.61 -1.83
N GLU A 191 17.78 -22.88 -1.79
CA GLU A 191 17.63 -23.80 -0.65
C GLU A 191 18.55 -23.40 0.51
N GLY A 192 17.97 -22.86 1.59
CA GLY A 192 18.69 -22.47 2.82
C GLY A 192 17.98 -21.34 3.58
N LEU A 193 17.39 -20.44 2.80
CA LEU A 193 16.29 -19.54 3.14
C LEU A 193 14.99 -20.30 2.85
N VAL A 194 14.00 -20.35 3.74
CA VAL A 194 12.69 -20.93 3.37
C VAL A 194 12.01 -19.93 2.44
N VAL A 195 12.26 -20.16 1.15
CA VAL A 195 11.75 -19.39 0.03
C VAL A 195 10.43 -19.98 -0.42
N MET A 196 9.47 -19.13 -0.76
CA MET A 196 8.29 -19.54 -1.51
C MET A 196 8.10 -18.66 -2.74
N GLY A 197 8.88 -18.86 -3.80
CA GLY A 197 8.58 -18.36 -5.14
C GLY A 197 8.51 -16.84 -5.38
N GLU A 198 8.41 -16.49 -6.66
CA GLU A 198 8.51 -15.12 -7.18
C GLU A 198 7.36 -14.15 -6.76
N THR A 199 6.44 -14.58 -5.90
CA THR A 199 5.15 -13.92 -5.73
C THR A 199 4.60 -13.85 -4.30
N ASN A 200 5.39 -13.40 -3.34
CA ASN A 200 4.92 -13.24 -1.95
C ASN A 200 4.37 -11.83 -1.67
N VAL A 201 3.19 -11.78 -1.06
CA VAL A 201 2.58 -10.58 -0.47
C VAL A 201 2.48 -10.76 1.03
N TYR A 202 3.04 -9.79 1.76
CA TYR A 202 2.89 -9.71 3.21
C TYR A 202 1.86 -8.63 3.56
N LEU A 203 0.84 -9.03 4.30
CA LEU A 203 -0.23 -8.17 4.76
C LEU A 203 -0.08 -7.93 6.25
N SER A 204 0.07 -6.67 6.64
CA SER A 204 -0.11 -6.30 8.05
C SER A 204 -1.57 -5.97 8.32
N ILE A 205 -2.05 -6.52 9.41
CA ILE A 205 -3.40 -6.34 9.93
C ILE A 205 -3.32 -5.47 11.18
N LYS A 206 -4.32 -4.60 11.39
CA LYS A 206 -4.39 -3.75 12.59
C LYS A 206 -4.47 -4.51 13.91
N ASP A 207 -4.76 -5.80 13.89
CA ASP A 207 -4.81 -6.67 15.07
C ASP A 207 -3.41 -7.14 15.54
N GLY A 208 -2.34 -6.67 14.89
CA GLY A 208 -0.97 -7.05 15.24
C GLY A 208 -0.53 -8.38 14.63
N THR A 209 -1.23 -8.87 13.62
CA THR A 209 -0.80 -10.02 12.83
C THR A 209 -0.22 -9.59 11.48
N ILE A 210 0.81 -10.32 11.04
CA ILE A 210 1.31 -10.27 9.67
C ILE A 210 0.97 -11.59 9.00
N GLN A 211 0.16 -11.53 7.95
CA GLN A 211 -0.21 -12.69 7.14
C GLN A 211 0.64 -12.77 5.88
N HIS A 212 0.90 -14.00 5.46
CA HIS A 212 1.61 -14.30 4.22
C HIS A 212 0.66 -14.95 3.21
N ILE A 213 0.54 -14.30 2.05
CA ILE A 213 -0.22 -14.78 0.91
C ILE A 213 0.73 -14.87 -0.29
N SER A 214 0.78 -16.03 -0.93
CA SER A 214 1.45 -16.22 -2.22
C SER A 214 0.46 -15.97 -3.35
N VAL A 215 0.87 -15.21 -4.36
CA VAL A 215 0.04 -14.72 -5.47
C VAL A 215 0.62 -15.20 -6.80
N ASN A 216 0.32 -16.43 -7.22
CA ASN A 216 0.86 -16.92 -8.48
C ASN A 216 0.02 -16.46 -9.68
N VAL A 217 0.67 -15.89 -10.69
CA VAL A 217 0.08 -15.48 -11.96
C VAL A 217 0.32 -16.60 -12.97
N LEU A 218 -0.75 -17.29 -13.35
CA LEU A 218 -0.71 -18.34 -14.36
C LEU A 218 -0.48 -17.74 -15.75
N ASP A 219 0.02 -18.53 -16.69
CA ASP A 219 0.24 -18.12 -18.09
C ASP A 219 -1.05 -17.65 -18.79
N THR A 220 -2.20 -18.12 -18.31
CA THR A 220 -3.54 -17.67 -18.74
C THR A 220 -3.87 -16.24 -18.32
N GLY A 221 -3.02 -15.63 -17.48
CA GLY A 221 -3.28 -14.38 -16.78
C GLY A 221 -4.18 -14.56 -15.55
N GLU A 222 -4.62 -15.79 -15.23
CA GLU A 222 -5.39 -16.07 -14.03
C GLU A 222 -4.49 -16.01 -12.78
N LEU A 223 -5.06 -15.55 -11.67
CA LEU A 223 -4.37 -15.41 -10.40
C LEU A 223 -4.82 -16.49 -9.42
N THR A 224 -3.86 -17.24 -8.90
CA THR A 224 -4.04 -18.20 -7.82
C THR A 224 -3.45 -17.65 -6.53
N LEU A 225 -4.21 -17.80 -5.44
CA LEU A 225 -3.79 -17.37 -4.11
C LEU A 225 -3.58 -18.59 -3.24
N LYS A 226 -2.46 -18.61 -2.51
CA LYS A 226 -2.20 -19.59 -1.47
C LYS A 226 -1.92 -18.87 -0.17
N GLU A 227 -2.80 -19.05 0.79
CA GLU A 227 -2.60 -18.54 2.15
C GLU A 227 -1.66 -19.46 2.92
N HIS A 228 -0.69 -18.86 3.61
CA HIS A 228 0.29 -19.58 4.41
C HIS A 228 0.09 -19.39 5.92
N GLY A 229 -0.90 -18.59 6.32
CA GLY A 229 -1.21 -18.28 7.71
C GLY A 229 -0.50 -17.02 8.24
N SER A 230 -0.56 -16.82 9.55
CA SER A 230 0.11 -15.73 10.24
C SER A 230 1.59 -16.06 10.44
N VAL A 231 2.48 -15.20 9.96
CA VAL A 231 3.93 -15.33 10.15
C VAL A 231 4.34 -14.74 11.50
N PHE A 232 3.75 -13.60 11.87
CA PHE A 232 4.03 -12.91 13.12
C PHE A 232 2.72 -12.49 13.79
N ARG A 233 2.70 -12.56 15.12
CA ARG A 233 1.63 -12.01 15.95
C ARG A 233 2.25 -11.36 17.17
N SER A 234 1.94 -10.09 17.40
CA SER A 234 2.30 -9.37 18.62
C SER A 234 1.07 -8.79 19.26
N GLU A 235 0.83 -9.10 20.53
CA GLU A 235 -0.24 -8.48 21.30
C GLU A 235 0.10 -7.01 21.60
N GLY A 236 -0.90 -6.13 21.52
CA GLY A 236 -0.72 -4.72 21.84
C GLY A 236 0.13 -3.93 20.84
N VAL A 237 0.43 -4.48 19.65
CA VAL A 237 1.14 -3.79 18.57
C VAL A 237 0.30 -3.85 17.29
N SER A 238 0.41 -2.81 16.47
CA SER A 238 -0.11 -2.76 15.10
C SER A 238 1.05 -2.43 14.18
N TYR A 239 1.19 -3.10 13.04
CA TYR A 239 2.22 -2.73 12.08
C TYR A 239 1.65 -1.75 11.06
N THR A 240 2.24 -0.56 10.99
CA THR A 240 1.77 0.55 10.15
C THR A 240 2.60 0.72 8.88
N GLY A 241 3.68 -0.05 8.77
CA GLY A 241 4.56 -0.05 7.61
C GLY A 241 5.36 -1.34 7.53
N LEU A 242 5.57 -1.81 6.31
CA LEU A 242 6.39 -2.98 6.00
C LEU A 242 7.32 -2.57 4.85
N THR A 243 8.59 -2.96 4.91
CA THR A 243 9.53 -2.72 3.81
C THR A 243 10.67 -3.73 3.84
N THR A 244 11.30 -4.01 2.71
CA THR A 244 12.47 -4.89 2.64
C THR A 244 13.64 -4.13 2.06
N SER A 245 14.85 -4.51 2.45
CA SER A 245 16.06 -3.96 1.86
C SER A 245 16.16 -4.38 0.37
N PRO A 246 16.93 -3.65 -0.46
CA PRO A 246 17.00 -3.92 -1.90
C PRO A 246 17.46 -5.34 -2.27
N ASN A 247 18.38 -5.94 -1.50
CA ASN A 247 18.78 -7.34 -1.68
C ASN A 247 18.00 -8.31 -0.78
N LYS A 248 17.00 -7.80 -0.05
CA LYS A 248 16.06 -8.56 0.76
C LYS A 248 16.71 -9.27 1.95
N ALA A 249 17.94 -8.91 2.32
CA ALA A 249 18.62 -9.42 3.51
C ALA A 249 17.92 -8.97 4.80
N LEU A 250 17.30 -7.79 4.77
CA LEU A 250 16.59 -7.24 5.91
C LEU A 250 15.13 -6.99 5.57
N TRP A 251 14.26 -7.32 6.51
CA TRP A 251 12.85 -6.96 6.50
C TRP A 251 12.55 -6.03 7.67
N GLY A 252 12.02 -4.86 7.37
CA GLY A 252 11.66 -3.84 8.35
C GLY A 252 10.16 -3.78 8.58
N CYS A 253 9.77 -3.76 9.84
CA CYS A 253 8.41 -3.52 10.29
C CYS A 253 8.36 -2.23 11.13
N LEU A 254 7.39 -1.39 10.82
CA LEU A 254 7.09 -0.17 11.55
C LEU A 254 5.94 -0.46 12.51
N GLU A 255 6.22 -0.37 13.80
CA GLU A 255 5.33 -0.79 14.89
C GLU A 255 4.75 0.41 15.63
N SER A 256 3.45 0.34 15.91
CA SER A 256 2.70 1.30 16.71
C SER A 256 1.91 0.56 17.80
N VAL A 257 1.97 1.03 19.04
CA VAL A 257 1.21 0.41 20.14
C VAL A 257 -0.30 0.43 19.85
N SER A 258 -0.95 -0.72 20.00
CA SER A 258 -2.38 -0.96 19.80
C SER A 258 -3.17 -0.71 21.11
N VAL A 259 -3.10 0.51 21.63
CA VAL A 259 -4.01 0.96 22.72
C VAL A 259 -5.25 1.61 22.11
N ALA A 260 -6.40 1.55 22.80
CA ALA A 260 -7.64 2.21 22.40
C ALA A 260 -7.39 3.62 21.83
N TYR A 261 -7.98 3.87 20.67
CA TYR A 261 -7.72 5.04 19.84
C TYR A 261 -8.28 6.29 20.52
N ASP A 262 -7.39 7.20 20.94
CA ASP A 262 -7.76 8.60 21.11
C ASP A 262 -7.68 9.26 19.75
N HIS A 263 -8.84 9.60 19.19
CA HIS A 263 -8.98 10.19 17.87
C HIS A 263 -8.39 11.60 17.74
N LEU A 264 -7.96 12.19 18.86
CA LEU A 264 -7.32 13.50 18.91
C LEU A 264 -5.78 13.44 18.83
N VAL A 265 -5.18 12.25 18.92
CA VAL A 265 -3.72 12.11 18.93
C VAL A 265 -3.27 11.36 17.66
N MET A 266 -2.58 12.08 16.77
CA MET A 266 -1.82 11.42 15.70
C MET A 266 -0.73 10.57 16.36
N ARG A 267 -0.81 9.25 16.19
CA ARG A 267 0.24 8.35 16.70
C ARG A 267 1.40 8.32 15.74
N GLU A 268 2.55 8.68 16.26
CA GLU A 268 3.81 8.39 15.61
C GLU A 268 4.14 6.90 15.76
N PRO A 269 4.82 6.31 14.77
CA PRO A 269 5.41 5.00 14.93
C PRO A 269 6.31 4.93 16.17
N THR A 270 6.09 3.93 17.01
CA THR A 270 6.81 3.82 18.28
C THR A 270 8.15 3.10 18.11
N GLN A 271 8.25 2.20 17.14
CA GLN A 271 9.41 1.33 16.98
C GLN A 271 9.57 0.91 15.51
N ILE A 272 10.83 0.77 15.08
CA ILE A 272 11.17 0.04 13.86
C ILE A 272 11.89 -1.22 14.28
N THR A 273 11.39 -2.35 13.81
CA THR A 273 12.00 -3.66 14.00
C THR A 273 12.58 -4.12 12.67
N LEU A 274 13.87 -4.45 12.66
CA LEU A 274 14.51 -5.09 11.52
C LEU A 274 14.74 -6.57 11.81
N TYR A 275 14.30 -7.41 10.88
CA TYR A 275 14.49 -8.86 10.86
C TYR A 275 15.52 -9.21 9.79
N GLN A 276 16.46 -10.09 10.11
CA GLN A 276 17.32 -10.70 9.11
C GLN A 276 16.55 -11.81 8.38
N MET A 277 16.59 -11.78 7.06
CA MET A 277 16.10 -12.83 6.19
C MET A 277 17.28 -13.74 5.80
N GLY A 278 17.20 -15.03 6.16
CA GLY A 278 18.17 -16.04 5.75
C GLY A 278 19.26 -16.33 6.76
N ARG A 279 19.97 -17.44 6.52
CA ARG A 279 21.07 -17.87 7.38
C ARG A 279 22.31 -17.03 7.09
N SER A 280 23.12 -16.78 8.11
CA SER A 280 24.36 -16.01 7.96
C SER A 280 25.35 -16.66 6.98
N SER A 281 25.34 -17.99 6.85
CA SER A 281 26.10 -18.74 5.83
C SER A 281 25.74 -18.30 4.41
N ASP A 282 24.44 -18.18 4.15
CA ASP A 282 23.89 -17.88 2.83
C ASP A 282 24.20 -16.43 2.47
N ILE A 283 24.19 -15.53 3.47
CA ILE A 283 24.58 -14.13 3.29
C ILE A 283 26.05 -14.00 2.90
N MET A 284 26.96 -14.71 3.58
CA MET A 284 28.38 -14.69 3.23
C MET A 284 28.61 -15.21 1.82
N GLN A 285 28.00 -16.35 1.49
CA GLN A 285 28.06 -16.92 0.16
C GLN A 285 27.52 -15.94 -0.89
N HIS A 286 26.37 -15.31 -0.63
CA HIS A 286 25.79 -14.31 -1.52
C HIS A 286 26.70 -13.10 -1.73
N ILE A 287 27.37 -12.58 -0.70
CA ILE A 287 28.32 -11.46 -0.86
C ILE A 287 29.51 -11.87 -1.73
N VAL A 288 30.03 -13.09 -1.55
CA VAL A 288 31.19 -13.60 -2.30
C VAL A 288 30.83 -13.87 -3.76
N GLU A 289 29.64 -14.43 -4.01
CA GLU A 289 29.15 -14.77 -5.35
C GLU A 289 28.55 -13.57 -6.09
N SER A 290 28.13 -12.53 -5.37
CA SER A 290 27.53 -11.34 -5.96
C SER A 290 28.57 -10.54 -6.75
N SER A 291 28.30 -10.35 -8.04
CA SER A 291 29.04 -9.42 -8.89
C SER A 291 28.68 -7.95 -8.63
N ALA A 292 27.75 -7.66 -7.71
CA ALA A 292 27.31 -6.31 -7.44
C ALA A 292 28.38 -5.53 -6.66
N PRO A 293 28.51 -4.21 -6.88
CA PRO A 293 29.40 -3.37 -6.08
C PRO A 293 29.08 -3.46 -4.58
N LEU A 294 30.11 -3.41 -3.73
CA LEU A 294 29.98 -3.59 -2.27
C LEU A 294 28.93 -2.67 -1.63
N HIS A 295 28.76 -1.44 -2.12
CA HIS A 295 27.77 -0.49 -1.61
C HIS A 295 26.31 -0.94 -1.83
N ARG A 296 26.05 -1.92 -2.70
CA ARG A 296 24.74 -2.56 -2.90
C ARG A 296 24.47 -3.69 -1.92
N ASN A 297 25.48 -4.08 -1.13
CA ASN A 297 25.45 -5.19 -0.18
C ASN A 297 25.62 -4.70 1.28
N VAL A 298 25.39 -3.41 1.56
CA VAL A 298 25.62 -2.81 2.89
C VAL A 298 24.72 -3.41 3.96
N ASP A 299 23.47 -3.66 3.64
CA ASP A 299 22.48 -4.41 4.42
C ASP A 299 22.90 -5.86 4.69
N LEU A 300 23.49 -6.57 3.72
CA LEU A 300 24.05 -7.91 3.95
C LEU A 300 25.24 -7.85 4.91
N MET A 301 26.16 -6.90 4.71
CA MET A 301 27.30 -6.70 5.61
C MET A 301 26.87 -6.31 7.02
N GLU A 302 25.86 -5.45 7.14
CA GLU A 302 25.30 -5.04 8.44
C GLU A 302 24.61 -6.21 9.14
N SER A 303 23.91 -7.07 8.39
CA SER A 303 23.33 -8.31 8.91
C SER A 303 24.40 -9.25 9.49
N LEU A 304 25.55 -9.37 8.81
CA LEU A 304 26.69 -10.15 9.33
C LEU A 304 27.34 -9.48 10.54
N ARG A 305 27.60 -8.17 10.48
CA ARG A 305 28.26 -7.39 11.53
C ARG A 305 27.49 -7.43 12.85
N SER A 306 26.16 -7.39 12.76
CA SER A 306 25.29 -7.43 13.93
C SER A 306 25.26 -8.79 14.63
N GLY A 307 25.91 -9.82 14.06
CA GLY A 307 26.04 -11.12 14.71
C GLY A 307 24.71 -11.85 14.90
N LEU A 308 23.70 -11.51 14.08
CA LEU A 308 22.33 -12.03 14.15
C LEU A 308 22.19 -13.53 13.81
N GLY A 309 23.31 -14.25 13.68
CA GLY A 309 23.36 -15.66 13.31
C GLY A 309 22.92 -16.56 14.46
N ASN A 310 21.62 -16.86 14.51
CA ASN A 310 21.01 -18.19 14.82
C ASN A 310 19.68 -18.13 15.57
N LEU A 311 19.24 -16.97 16.05
CA LEU A 311 18.04 -16.85 16.90
C LEU A 311 17.17 -15.66 16.49
N GLY A 312 16.76 -15.57 15.21
CA GLY A 312 15.68 -14.69 14.74
C GLY A 312 15.59 -13.32 15.44
N TYR A 313 16.72 -12.64 15.61
CA TYR A 313 16.79 -11.51 16.53
C TYR A 313 16.24 -10.24 15.87
N VAL A 314 15.51 -9.50 16.69
CA VAL A 314 14.85 -8.23 16.41
C VAL A 314 15.85 -7.12 16.71
N CYS A 315 16.38 -6.44 15.69
CA CYS A 315 17.10 -5.19 15.93
C CYS A 315 16.05 -4.09 16.17
N ILE A 316 15.88 -3.72 17.44
CA ILE A 316 14.97 -2.67 17.87
C ILE A 316 15.69 -1.33 17.75
N LEU A 317 15.40 -0.58 16.68
CA LEU A 317 15.79 0.82 16.62
C LEU A 317 14.75 1.64 17.40
N ARG A 318 14.93 1.71 18.72
CA ARG A 318 14.16 2.60 19.60
C ARG A 318 14.79 3.98 19.61
N ARG A 319 14.29 4.88 18.76
CA ARG A 319 14.56 6.31 18.95
C ARG A 319 13.46 7.21 18.38
N PHE A 320 12.35 7.29 19.10
CA PHE A 320 11.51 8.49 19.13
C PHE A 320 11.25 8.84 20.59
N ARG A 321 12.30 9.35 21.24
CA ARG A 321 12.16 9.97 22.55
C ARG A 321 11.75 11.41 22.29
N ASP A 322 10.48 11.63 22.01
CA ASP A 322 9.92 12.95 22.24
C ASP A 322 9.90 13.12 23.75
N GLN A 323 10.89 13.85 24.25
CA GLN A 323 10.74 14.56 25.51
C GLN A 323 9.57 15.51 25.31
N GLN A 324 8.33 15.03 25.48
CA GLN A 324 7.33 15.87 26.10
C GLN A 324 7.82 16.12 27.53
N THR A 325 8.73 17.09 27.65
CA THR A 325 8.77 17.96 28.82
C THR A 325 7.34 18.37 29.08
N LYS A 326 6.68 17.67 30.01
CA LYS A 326 5.62 18.26 30.82
C LYS A 326 6.22 19.54 31.40
N ARG A 327 6.02 20.66 30.72
CA ARG A 327 5.98 21.95 31.41
C ARG A 327 4.73 21.87 32.28
N GLU A 328 4.90 21.38 33.49
CA GLU A 328 4.00 21.75 34.57
C GLU A 328 4.05 23.28 34.63
N VAL A 329 3.02 23.92 34.07
CA VAL A 329 2.75 25.32 34.34
C VAL A 329 2.24 25.35 35.77
N THR A 330 3.15 25.45 36.74
CA THR A 330 2.80 25.91 38.08
C THR A 330 2.23 27.32 37.93
N ALA A 331 0.93 27.47 38.17
CA ALA A 331 0.31 28.78 38.30
C ALA A 331 1.02 29.56 39.43
N PRO A 332 1.37 30.84 39.22
CA PRO A 332 1.91 31.67 40.30
C PRO A 332 0.85 31.92 41.38
N PRO A 333 1.27 32.18 42.63
CA PRO A 333 0.39 32.33 43.79
C PRO A 333 -0.56 33.52 43.72
#